data_AF-A0A2I7QER0-F1
#
_entry.id   AF-A0A2I7QER0-F1
#
_cell.length_a   1.000
_cell.length_b   1.000
_cell.length_c   1.000
_cell.angle_alpha   90.00
_cell.angle_beta   90.00
_cell.angle_gamma   90.00
#
_symmetry.space_group_name_H-M   'P 1'
#
loop_
_entity.id
_entity.type
_entity.pdbx_description
1 polymer ?
#
loop_
_entity_poly.entity_id
_entity_poly.type
_entity_poly.pdbx_seq_one_letter_code
_entity_poly.pdbx_strand_id
1 'polypeptide(L)'
;MEKAIQRYLADDRQYQDRVAVAISLVEEKGAEYEALCQQRAQLGGWQKIITFRQFRRHIAAIRSALKVHNSDLRYLRRGRGQLKDELVSRVVKQAIDGSQFLDRIIHAQERLDAASRLHKSNTRLVDMGQKALNEIREASSSVSSAQTMEVLDLVTDNKGISVMSSMSSSSASSEIDDAKRAVKAFSNALGEHRDIVGSLHHSMSTEFIDLGMDFDGLNDGFDLGSVFSLFSLSSASSSLDKVESCVESLMPALKRAASNSEAEYARAKEEFFGLKRQACIQVYELLLTNDVEVSVTHFESAVDSYRVGN
;
A
#
# COMPACT_ATOMS: atom_id res chain seq x y z
N MET A 1 23.23 -13.58 20.10
CA MET A 1 21.86 -13.49 20.66
C MET A 1 21.84 -13.38 22.17
N GLU A 2 22.35 -14.34 22.95
CA GLU A 2 22.28 -14.31 24.43
C GLU A 2 22.80 -13.01 25.07
N LYS A 3 23.97 -12.51 24.63
CA LYS A 3 24.50 -11.21 25.13
C LYS A 3 23.56 -10.03 24.87
N ALA A 4 22.81 -10.05 23.76
CA ALA A 4 21.85 -9.00 23.44
C ALA A 4 20.60 -9.09 24.33
N ILE A 5 20.12 -10.31 24.60
CA ILE A 5 19.02 -10.57 25.53
C ILE A 5 19.41 -10.13 26.95
N GLN A 6 20.60 -10.50 27.42
CA GLN A 6 21.08 -10.10 28.75
C GLN A 6 21.21 -8.58 28.90
N ARG A 7 21.70 -7.90 27.85
CA ARG A 7 21.74 -6.43 27.83
C ARG A 7 20.34 -5.83 27.87
N TYR A 8 19.41 -6.33 27.06
CA TYR A 8 18.02 -5.90 27.10
C TYR A 8 17.41 -6.10 28.48
N LEU A 9 17.61 -7.25 29.14
CA LEU A 9 17.05 -7.51 30.46
C LEU A 9 17.58 -6.54 31.53
N ALA A 10 18.87 -6.18 31.45
CA ALA A 10 19.45 -5.19 32.35
C ALA A 10 18.82 -3.79 32.11
N ASP A 11 18.71 -3.39 30.84
CA ASP A 11 18.12 -2.10 30.47
C ASP A 11 16.61 -2.05 30.80
N ASP A 12 15.88 -3.14 30.56
CA ASP A 12 14.44 -3.26 30.86
C ASP A 12 14.17 -3.15 32.35
N ARG A 13 14.99 -3.79 33.20
CA ARG A 13 14.89 -3.63 34.67
C ARG A 13 15.09 -2.18 35.08
N GLN A 14 16.10 -1.49 34.52
CA GLN A 14 16.30 -0.08 34.80
C GLN A 14 15.09 0.77 34.39
N TYR A 15 14.44 0.45 33.26
CA TYR A 15 13.20 1.09 32.85
C TYR A 15 12.04 0.76 33.78
N GLN A 16 11.89 -0.49 34.23
CA GLN A 16 10.86 -0.92 35.17
C GLN A 16 10.97 -0.15 36.50
N ASP A 17 12.18 -0.05 37.05
CA ASP A 17 12.43 0.71 38.28
C ASP A 17 12.04 2.19 38.12
N ARG A 18 12.44 2.82 36.99
CA ARG A 18 12.08 4.21 36.69
C ARG A 18 10.58 4.40 36.49
N VAL A 19 9.89 3.44 35.88
CA VAL A 19 8.44 3.46 35.71
C VAL A 19 7.75 3.32 37.06
N ALA A 20 8.21 2.43 37.95
CA ALA A 20 7.66 2.27 39.29
C ALA A 20 7.79 3.57 40.10
N VAL A 21 8.95 4.22 40.06
CA VAL A 21 9.17 5.53 40.69
C VAL A 21 8.26 6.61 40.08
N ALA A 22 8.09 6.63 38.76
CA ALA A 22 7.19 7.59 38.11
C ALA A 22 5.72 7.36 38.50
N ILE A 23 5.29 6.11 38.65
CA ILE A 23 3.94 5.75 39.11
C ILE A 23 3.75 6.23 40.55
N SER A 24 4.71 5.96 41.45
CA SER A 24 4.58 6.39 42.85
C SER A 24 4.49 7.90 42.98
N LEU A 25 5.22 8.67 42.16
CA LEU A 25 5.11 10.13 42.12
C LEU A 25 3.74 10.61 41.63
N VAL A 26 3.14 9.93 40.65
CA VAL A 26 1.77 10.23 40.19
C VAL A 26 0.76 9.94 41.29
N GLU A 27 0.89 8.80 41.98
CA GLU A 27 0.01 8.40 43.07
C GLU A 27 0.12 9.34 44.28
N GLU A 28 1.34 9.71 44.68
CA GLU A 28 1.60 10.66 45.76
C GLU A 28 0.95 12.02 45.46
N LYS A 29 1.16 12.56 44.25
CA LYS A 29 0.52 13.82 43.84
C LYS A 29 -0.99 13.71 43.66
N GLY A 30 -1.50 12.52 43.30
CA GLY A 30 -2.93 12.23 43.32
C GLY A 30 -3.51 12.28 44.73
N ALA A 31 -2.84 11.65 45.69
CA ALA A 31 -3.24 11.65 47.09
C ALA A 31 -3.19 13.06 47.70
N GLU A 32 -2.18 13.87 47.38
CA GLU A 32 -2.11 15.30 47.78
C GLU A 32 -3.33 16.08 47.27
N TYR A 33 -3.75 15.84 46.02
CA TYR A 33 -4.92 16.46 45.44
C TYR A 33 -6.21 16.08 46.18
N GLU A 34 -6.38 14.79 46.46
CA GLU A 34 -7.54 14.27 47.20
C GLU A 34 -7.60 14.82 48.62
N ALA A 35 -6.47 14.81 49.34
CA ALA A 35 -6.36 15.36 50.68
C ALA A 35 -6.73 16.85 50.73
N LEU A 36 -6.25 17.65 49.78
CA LEU A 36 -6.63 19.08 49.69
C LEU A 36 -8.12 19.26 49.41
N CYS A 37 -8.72 18.40 48.58
CA CYS A 37 -10.16 18.45 48.31
C CYS A 37 -10.97 18.07 49.55
N GLN A 38 -10.56 17.04 50.30
CA GLN A 38 -11.20 16.62 51.55
C GLN A 38 -11.07 17.70 52.64
N GLN A 39 -9.88 18.27 52.85
CA GLN A 39 -9.67 19.38 53.77
C GLN A 39 -10.58 20.56 53.42
N ARG A 40 -10.67 20.93 52.14
CA ARG A 40 -11.57 21.99 51.70
C ARG A 40 -13.03 21.63 51.94
N ALA A 41 -13.45 20.37 51.73
CA ALA A 41 -14.83 19.95 51.94
C ALA A 41 -15.29 20.19 53.38
N GLN A 42 -14.40 19.94 54.36
CA GLN A 42 -14.63 20.12 55.80
C GLN A 42 -14.72 21.60 56.24
N LEU A 43 -14.32 22.55 55.41
CA LEU A 43 -14.39 23.98 55.74
C LEU A 43 -15.81 24.55 55.65
N GLY A 44 -16.12 25.50 56.54
CA GLY A 44 -17.32 26.33 56.45
C GLY A 44 -17.34 27.26 55.23
N GLY A 45 -18.54 27.75 54.86
CA GLY A 45 -18.74 28.56 53.65
C GLY A 45 -17.85 29.81 53.56
N TRP A 46 -17.75 30.58 54.65
CA TRP A 46 -16.90 31.77 54.72
C TRP A 46 -15.40 31.44 54.60
N GLN A 47 -14.93 30.36 55.24
CA GLN A 47 -13.54 29.93 55.14
C GLN A 47 -13.17 29.51 53.71
N LYS A 48 -14.10 28.85 52.99
CA LYS A 48 -13.93 28.47 51.58
C LYS A 48 -13.76 29.69 50.67
N ILE A 49 -14.47 30.79 50.96
CA ILE A 49 -14.37 32.05 50.19
C ILE A 49 -13.00 32.69 50.41
N ILE A 50 -12.59 32.86 51.67
CA ILE A 50 -11.33 33.55 52.02
C ILE A 50 -10.11 32.78 51.49
N THR A 51 -10.12 31.44 51.57
CA THR A 51 -9.00 30.58 51.13
C THR A 51 -9.02 30.23 49.64
N PHE A 52 -10.02 30.67 48.87
CA PHE A 52 -10.24 30.24 47.49
C PHE A 52 -9.02 30.45 46.58
N ARG A 53 -8.38 31.63 46.64
CA ARG A 53 -7.22 31.94 45.79
C ARG A 53 -6.03 31.05 46.10
N GLN A 54 -5.75 30.78 47.38
CA GLN A 54 -4.68 29.90 47.81
C GLN A 54 -4.93 28.45 47.36
N PHE A 55 -6.15 27.96 47.59
CA PHE A 55 -6.57 26.64 47.12
C PHE A 55 -6.41 26.48 45.61
N ARG A 56 -6.81 27.49 44.82
CA ARG A 56 -6.65 27.48 43.36
C ARG A 56 -5.18 27.41 42.94
N ARG A 57 -4.30 28.13 43.64
CA ARG A 57 -2.84 28.05 43.39
C ARG A 57 -2.28 26.67 43.71
N HIS A 58 -2.66 26.07 44.83
CA HIS A 58 -2.22 24.73 45.21
C HIS A 58 -2.70 23.66 44.22
N ILE A 59 -3.97 23.69 43.80
CA ILE A 59 -4.47 22.79 42.75
C ILE A 59 -3.73 22.99 41.44
N ALA A 60 -3.46 24.23 41.03
CA ALA A 60 -2.74 24.49 39.79
C ALA A 60 -1.31 23.92 39.84
N ALA A 61 -0.62 24.04 40.97
CA ALA A 61 0.70 23.46 41.17
C ALA A 61 0.67 21.92 41.08
N ILE A 62 -0.29 21.27 41.76
CA ILE A 62 -0.44 19.81 41.71
C ILE A 62 -0.79 19.32 40.30
N ARG A 63 -1.71 19.99 39.61
CA ARG A 63 -2.04 19.64 38.21
C ARG A 63 -0.84 19.80 37.28
N SER A 64 -0.02 20.83 37.48
CA SER A 64 1.21 21.01 36.71
C SER A 64 2.20 19.88 36.98
N ALA A 65 2.41 19.50 38.24
CA ALA A 65 3.28 18.38 38.61
C ALA A 65 2.77 17.04 38.05
N LEU A 66 1.47 16.74 38.20
CA LEU A 66 0.83 15.55 37.62
C LEU A 66 0.99 15.51 36.09
N LYS A 67 0.88 16.65 35.40
CA LYS A 67 1.10 16.72 33.96
C LYS A 67 2.52 16.32 33.59
N VAL A 68 3.52 16.79 34.33
CA VAL A 68 4.95 16.46 34.12
C VAL A 68 5.19 14.97 34.39
N HIS A 69 4.76 14.45 35.54
CA HIS A 69 4.95 13.03 35.87
C HIS A 69 4.24 12.10 34.86
N ASN A 70 3.04 12.46 34.39
CA ASN A 70 2.35 11.72 33.34
C ASN A 70 3.02 11.83 31.96
N SER A 71 3.70 12.94 31.63
CA SER A 71 4.53 12.98 30.43
C SER A 71 5.77 12.10 30.56
N ASP A 72 6.44 12.12 31.72
CA ASP A 72 7.63 11.32 31.96
C ASP A 72 7.30 9.82 31.91
N LEU A 73 6.19 9.41 32.52
CA LEU A 73 5.71 8.04 32.48
C LEU A 73 5.41 7.57 31.05
N ARG A 74 4.79 8.43 30.23
CA ARG A 74 4.58 8.13 28.80
C ARG A 74 5.89 8.00 28.04
N TYR A 75 6.85 8.87 28.31
CA TYR A 75 8.18 8.82 27.69
C TYR A 75 8.91 7.52 28.06
N LEU A 76 8.91 7.15 29.34
CA LEU A 76 9.52 5.90 29.82
C LEU A 76 8.88 4.66 29.19
N ARG A 77 7.54 4.62 29.12
CA ARG A 77 6.82 3.50 28.47
C ARG A 77 7.16 3.40 26.98
N ARG A 78 7.26 4.53 26.27
CA ARG A 78 7.67 4.55 24.86
C ARG A 78 9.11 4.07 24.70
N GLY A 79 10.04 4.56 25.53
CA GLY A 79 11.45 4.15 25.49
C GLY A 79 11.62 2.66 25.76
N ARG A 80 10.86 2.10 26.70
CA ARG A 80 10.80 0.65 26.97
C ARG A 80 10.28 -0.14 25.76
N GLY A 81 9.25 0.38 25.07
CA GLY A 81 8.76 -0.20 23.82
C GLY A 81 9.85 -0.24 22.74
N GLN A 82 10.54 0.89 22.51
CA GLN A 82 11.63 0.99 21.55
C GLN A 82 12.79 0.02 21.87
N LEU A 83 13.16 -0.12 23.14
CA LEU A 83 14.17 -1.07 23.58
C LEU A 83 13.81 -2.51 23.16
N LYS A 84 12.53 -2.87 23.28
CA LYS A 84 12.03 -4.18 22.87
C LYS A 84 12.04 -4.34 21.35
N ASP A 85 11.59 -3.33 20.63
CA ASP A 85 11.58 -3.34 19.15
C ASP A 85 13.00 -3.48 18.59
N GLU A 86 13.98 -2.82 19.21
CA GLU A 86 15.40 -2.94 18.88
C GLU A 86 15.95 -4.34 19.15
N LEU A 87 15.60 -4.95 20.30
CA LEU A 87 15.99 -6.33 20.59
C LEU A 87 15.42 -7.28 19.53
N VAL A 88 14.10 -7.22 19.29
CA VAL A 88 13.40 -8.11 18.35
C VAL A 88 14.01 -7.98 16.95
N SER A 89 14.18 -6.75 16.47
CA SER A 89 14.76 -6.49 15.15
C SER A 89 16.18 -7.05 15.03
N ARG A 90 17.00 -6.88 16.08
CA ARG A 90 18.37 -7.40 16.10
C ARG A 90 18.43 -8.92 16.11
N VAL A 91 17.58 -9.58 16.91
CA VAL A 91 17.60 -11.06 16.98
C VAL A 91 17.03 -11.67 15.71
N VAL A 92 15.99 -11.08 15.11
CA VAL A 92 15.46 -11.50 13.79
C VAL A 92 16.53 -11.38 12.72
N LYS A 93 17.23 -10.24 12.66
CA LYS A 93 18.35 -10.04 11.73
C LYS A 93 19.42 -11.12 11.93
N GLN A 94 19.86 -11.32 13.17
CA GLN A 94 20.87 -12.33 13.47
C GLN A 94 20.40 -13.77 13.16
N ALA A 95 19.11 -14.06 13.34
CA ALA A 95 18.51 -15.35 13.02
C ALA A 95 18.54 -15.61 11.51
N ILE A 96 18.08 -14.65 10.71
CA ILE A 96 17.97 -14.79 9.26
C ILE A 96 19.37 -14.81 8.63
N ASP A 97 20.22 -13.83 8.94
CA ASP A 97 21.57 -13.71 8.39
C ASP A 97 22.49 -14.86 8.81
N GLY A 98 22.23 -15.48 9.97
CA GLY A 98 22.98 -16.63 10.47
C GLY A 98 22.38 -17.98 10.09
N SER A 99 21.24 -18.02 9.38
CA SER A 99 20.53 -19.26 9.10
C SER A 99 21.11 -20.01 7.90
N GLN A 100 20.96 -21.33 7.90
CA GLN A 100 21.15 -22.17 6.72
C GLN A 100 20.15 -21.86 5.57
N PHE A 101 19.14 -21.04 5.84
CA PHE A 101 18.12 -20.65 4.86
C PHE A 101 18.46 -19.35 4.15
N LEU A 102 19.56 -18.65 4.51
CA LEU A 102 19.88 -17.33 4.00
C LEU A 102 19.85 -17.26 2.46
N ASP A 103 20.58 -18.14 1.78
CA ASP A 103 20.63 -18.15 0.30
C ASP A 103 19.25 -18.38 -0.32
N ARG A 104 18.45 -19.28 0.28
CA ARG A 104 17.06 -19.53 -0.14
C ARG A 104 16.16 -18.33 0.10
N ILE A 105 16.36 -17.61 1.20
CA ILE A 105 15.61 -16.39 1.53
C ILE A 105 15.97 -15.27 0.54
N ILE A 106 17.25 -15.12 0.17
CA ILE A 106 17.69 -14.16 -0.84
C ILE A 106 17.03 -14.47 -2.19
N HIS A 107 17.11 -15.71 -2.67
CA HIS A 107 16.47 -16.09 -3.93
C HIS A 107 14.94 -15.97 -3.89
N ALA A 108 14.30 -16.33 -2.77
CA ALA A 108 12.86 -16.13 -2.60
C ALA A 108 12.49 -14.64 -2.57
N GLN A 109 13.35 -13.77 -2.03
CA GLN A 109 13.16 -12.31 -2.06
C GLN A 109 13.21 -11.77 -3.49
N GLU A 110 14.20 -12.18 -4.27
CA GLU A 110 14.33 -11.82 -5.70
C GLU A 110 13.11 -12.31 -6.51
N ARG A 111 12.70 -13.56 -6.28
CA ARG A 111 11.51 -14.17 -6.89
C ARG A 111 10.24 -13.40 -6.54
N LEU A 112 10.06 -13.03 -5.28
CA LEU A 112 8.90 -12.25 -4.81
C LEU A 112 8.88 -10.85 -5.44
N ASP A 113 10.03 -10.18 -5.53
CA ASP A 113 10.14 -8.86 -6.13
C ASP A 113 9.83 -8.89 -7.64
N ALA A 114 10.32 -9.91 -8.35
CA ALA A 114 9.98 -10.16 -9.75
C ALA A 114 8.48 -10.42 -9.93
N ALA A 115 7.91 -11.35 -9.15
CA ALA A 115 6.49 -11.70 -9.21
C ALA A 115 5.60 -10.48 -8.91
N SER A 116 5.97 -9.66 -7.92
CA SER A 116 5.24 -8.44 -7.57
C SER A 116 5.23 -7.42 -8.72
N ARG A 117 6.38 -7.22 -9.38
CA ARG A 117 6.50 -6.31 -10.53
C ARG A 117 5.64 -6.78 -11.70
N LEU A 118 5.69 -8.08 -12.03
CA LEU A 118 4.88 -8.66 -13.11
C LEU A 118 3.38 -8.59 -12.80
N HIS A 119 2.97 -8.99 -11.59
CA HIS A 119 1.57 -8.94 -11.19
C HIS A 119 0.99 -7.53 -11.27
N LYS A 120 1.70 -6.54 -10.73
CA LYS A 120 1.28 -5.12 -10.84
C LYS A 120 1.17 -4.66 -12.29
N SER A 121 2.10 -5.08 -13.13
CA SER A 121 2.10 -4.70 -14.54
C SER A 121 0.94 -5.36 -15.31
N ASN A 122 0.71 -6.66 -15.12
CA ASN A 122 -0.41 -7.40 -15.73
C ASN A 122 -1.78 -6.83 -15.30
N THR A 123 -1.96 -6.53 -14.02
CA THR A 123 -3.19 -5.89 -13.53
C THR A 123 -3.41 -4.53 -14.19
N ARG A 124 -2.35 -3.70 -14.29
CA ARG A 124 -2.42 -2.42 -14.99
C ARG A 124 -2.78 -2.57 -16.46
N LEU A 125 -2.29 -3.60 -17.16
CA LEU A 125 -2.67 -3.87 -18.54
C LEU A 125 -4.16 -4.20 -18.68
N VAL A 126 -4.70 -5.03 -17.78
CA VAL A 126 -6.13 -5.35 -17.76
C VAL A 126 -6.97 -4.10 -17.53
N ASP A 127 -6.59 -3.26 -16.56
CA ASP A 127 -7.31 -2.02 -16.25
C ASP A 127 -7.29 -1.04 -17.42
N MET A 128 -6.12 -0.85 -18.04
CA MET A 128 -5.97 0.06 -19.18
C MET A 128 -6.67 -0.46 -20.44
N GLY A 129 -6.63 -1.77 -20.69
CA GLY A 129 -7.35 -2.40 -21.80
C GLY A 129 -8.87 -2.29 -21.65
N GLN A 130 -9.39 -2.51 -20.44
CA GLN A 130 -10.82 -2.35 -20.16
C GLN A 130 -11.25 -0.88 -20.30
N LYS A 131 -10.42 0.06 -19.83
CA LYS A 131 -10.67 1.49 -20.02
C LYS A 131 -10.70 1.86 -21.50
N ALA A 132 -9.73 1.40 -22.29
CA ALA A 132 -9.69 1.64 -23.73
C ALA A 132 -10.96 1.13 -24.41
N LEU A 133 -11.42 -0.09 -24.10
CA LEU A 133 -12.66 -0.63 -24.66
C LEU A 133 -13.89 0.20 -24.34
N ASN A 134 -14.02 0.65 -23.09
CA ASN A 134 -15.18 1.46 -22.68
C ASN A 134 -15.21 2.79 -23.46
N GLU A 135 -14.08 3.48 -23.56
CA GLU A 135 -13.98 4.77 -24.23
C GLU A 135 -14.16 4.63 -25.76
N ILE A 136 -13.66 3.54 -26.36
CA ILE A 136 -13.91 3.22 -27.78
C ILE A 136 -15.39 2.97 -28.05
N ARG A 137 -16.07 2.22 -27.17
CA ARG A 137 -17.51 1.94 -27.29
C ARG A 137 -18.37 3.19 -27.14
N GLU A 138 -18.00 4.07 -26.20
CA GLU A 138 -18.64 5.38 -26.04
C GLU A 138 -18.46 6.25 -27.30
N ALA A 139 -17.23 6.32 -27.83
CA ALA A 139 -16.96 7.02 -29.08
C ALA A 139 -17.72 6.43 -30.28
N SER A 140 -17.79 5.10 -30.40
CA SER A 140 -18.51 4.42 -31.50
C SER A 140 -20.02 4.71 -31.43
N SER A 141 -20.60 4.70 -30.22
CA SER A 141 -22.00 5.08 -29.97
C SER A 141 -22.28 6.55 -30.33
N SER A 142 -21.41 7.48 -29.92
CA SER A 142 -21.55 8.90 -30.24
C SER A 142 -21.41 9.17 -31.74
N VAL A 143 -20.46 8.53 -32.42
CA VAL A 143 -20.28 8.65 -33.88
C VAL A 143 -21.49 8.11 -34.63
N SER A 144 -22.00 6.94 -34.25
CA SER A 144 -23.20 6.33 -34.86
C SER A 144 -24.43 7.22 -34.68
N SER A 145 -24.55 7.86 -33.52
CA SER A 145 -25.64 8.79 -33.21
C SER A 145 -25.53 10.08 -34.03
N ALA A 146 -24.32 10.65 -34.17
CA ALA A 146 -24.08 11.84 -34.97
C ALA A 146 -24.34 11.58 -36.47
N GLN A 147 -23.89 10.44 -37.01
CA GLN A 147 -24.15 10.03 -38.40
C GLN A 147 -25.65 9.83 -38.68
N THR A 148 -26.40 9.25 -37.74
CA THR A 148 -27.87 9.09 -37.87
C THR A 148 -28.59 10.45 -37.88
N MET A 149 -28.07 11.42 -37.13
CA MET A 149 -28.63 12.78 -37.05
C MET A 149 -28.35 13.60 -38.33
N GLU A 150 -27.20 13.38 -38.97
CA GLU A 150 -26.85 14.00 -40.27
C GLU A 150 -27.77 13.50 -41.41
N VAL A 151 -28.15 12.22 -41.40
CA VAL A 151 -29.13 11.67 -42.36
C VAL A 151 -30.55 12.25 -42.15
N LEU A 152 -30.92 12.55 -40.90
CA LEU A 152 -32.21 13.21 -40.59
C LEU A 152 -32.24 14.69 -41.00
N ASP A 153 -31.11 15.39 -40.90
CA ASP A 153 -30.94 16.80 -41.35
C ASP A 153 -31.06 16.89 -42.89
N LEU A 154 -30.58 15.87 -43.61
CA LEU A 154 -30.69 15.75 -45.08
C LEU A 154 -32.13 15.57 -45.59
N VAL A 155 -33.05 15.13 -44.74
CA VAL A 155 -34.48 14.93 -45.05
C VAL A 155 -35.35 16.11 -44.55
N THR A 156 -34.82 16.96 -43.66
CA THR A 156 -35.59 17.99 -42.97
C THR A 156 -34.88 19.35 -43.08
N ASP A 157 -35.13 20.09 -44.17
CA ASP A 157 -34.62 21.47 -44.42
C ASP A 157 -35.19 22.52 -43.44
N ASN A 158 -35.05 22.32 -42.12
CA ASN A 158 -35.58 23.23 -41.11
C ASN A 158 -34.44 23.87 -40.30
N LYS A 159 -34.23 25.18 -40.50
CA LYS A 159 -33.13 26.01 -39.95
C LYS A 159 -33.02 26.05 -38.41
N GLY A 160 -33.93 25.39 -37.69
CA GLY A 160 -33.88 25.24 -36.22
C GLY A 160 -33.02 24.06 -35.72
N ILE A 161 -32.71 23.08 -36.58
CA ILE A 161 -31.98 21.84 -36.21
C ILE A 161 -30.46 21.98 -36.39
N SER A 162 -29.99 22.98 -37.16
CA SER A 162 -28.57 23.22 -37.45
C SER A 162 -27.73 23.52 -36.20
N VAL A 163 -28.36 24.07 -35.15
CA VAL A 163 -27.71 24.35 -33.85
C VAL A 163 -27.52 23.07 -33.03
N MET A 164 -28.39 22.06 -33.20
CA MET A 164 -28.27 20.76 -32.53
C MET A 164 -27.20 19.87 -33.20
N SER A 165 -27.07 19.94 -34.53
CA SER A 165 -26.01 19.26 -35.31
C SER A 165 -24.59 19.67 -34.87
N SER A 166 -24.39 20.96 -34.57
CA SER A 166 -23.09 21.48 -34.08
C SER A 166 -22.75 21.02 -32.66
N MET A 167 -23.76 20.68 -31.84
CA MET A 167 -23.55 20.18 -30.47
C MET A 167 -23.24 18.68 -30.46
N SER A 168 -23.95 17.88 -31.27
CA SER A 168 -23.71 16.44 -31.41
C SER A 168 -22.38 16.11 -32.09
N SER A 169 -21.86 17.00 -32.93
CA SER A 169 -20.52 16.89 -33.52
C SER A 169 -19.39 17.38 -32.60
N SER A 170 -19.72 18.16 -31.55
CA SER A 170 -18.77 18.60 -30.52
C SER A 170 -18.66 17.63 -29.33
N SER A 171 -19.77 17.02 -28.90
CA SER A 171 -19.78 15.60 -28.45
C SER A 171 -19.25 14.74 -29.61
N ALA A 172 -19.20 13.42 -29.64
CA ALA A 172 -18.54 12.62 -30.68
C ALA A 172 -17.04 12.93 -30.91
N SER A 173 -16.64 14.15 -31.31
CA SER A 173 -15.24 14.60 -31.33
C SER A 173 -14.58 14.50 -29.95
N SER A 174 -15.24 14.93 -28.87
CA SER A 174 -14.72 14.77 -27.50
C SER A 174 -14.54 13.31 -27.11
N GLU A 175 -15.53 12.47 -27.40
CA GLU A 175 -15.44 11.03 -27.07
C GLU A 175 -14.40 10.30 -27.94
N ILE A 176 -14.22 10.68 -29.20
CA ILE A 176 -13.11 10.18 -30.03
C ILE A 176 -11.75 10.55 -29.43
N ASP A 177 -11.60 11.78 -28.92
CA ASP A 177 -10.34 12.22 -28.33
C ASP A 177 -10.07 11.52 -26.98
N ASP A 178 -11.11 11.24 -26.20
CA ASP A 178 -11.01 10.43 -24.98
C ASP A 178 -10.64 8.98 -25.30
N ALA A 179 -11.24 8.37 -26.33
CA ALA A 179 -10.87 7.05 -26.84
C ALA A 179 -9.41 6.99 -27.30
N LYS A 180 -8.95 7.98 -28.08
CA LYS A 180 -7.54 8.09 -28.50
C LYS A 180 -6.60 8.15 -27.28
N ARG A 181 -6.94 8.96 -26.28
CA ARG A 181 -6.15 9.09 -25.05
C ARG A 181 -6.09 7.77 -24.28
N ALA A 182 -7.21 7.04 -24.20
CA ALA A 182 -7.27 5.76 -23.51
C ALA A 182 -6.46 4.67 -24.24
N VAL A 183 -6.59 4.58 -25.56
CA VAL A 183 -5.79 3.68 -26.40
C VAL A 183 -4.29 3.99 -26.29
N LYS A 184 -3.92 5.27 -26.22
CA LYS A 184 -2.54 5.70 -25.97
C LYS A 184 -2.01 5.24 -24.62
N ALA A 185 -2.80 5.41 -23.57
CA ALA A 185 -2.41 4.97 -22.23
C ALA A 185 -2.23 3.45 -22.18
N PHE A 186 -3.12 2.68 -22.82
CA PHE A 186 -3.01 1.23 -22.95
C PHE A 186 -1.76 0.82 -23.74
N SER A 187 -1.49 1.47 -24.88
CA SER A 187 -0.29 1.24 -25.70
C SER A 187 1.00 1.50 -24.92
N ASN A 188 1.08 2.60 -24.19
CA ASN A 188 2.24 2.90 -23.36
C ASN A 188 2.42 1.85 -22.25
N ALA A 189 1.33 1.39 -21.63
CA ALA A 189 1.38 0.35 -20.61
C ALA A 189 1.91 -0.99 -21.15
N LEU A 190 1.56 -1.36 -22.40
CA LEU A 190 2.14 -2.53 -23.08
C LEU A 190 3.65 -2.38 -23.30
N GLY A 191 4.11 -1.20 -23.71
CA GLY A 191 5.53 -0.88 -23.82
C GLY A 191 6.28 -1.01 -22.49
N GLU A 192 5.75 -0.40 -21.43
CA GLU A 192 6.33 -0.50 -20.08
C GLU A 192 6.36 -1.96 -19.57
N HIS A 193 5.30 -2.74 -19.86
CA HIS A 193 5.27 -4.16 -19.50
C HIS A 193 6.37 -4.96 -20.21
N ARG A 194 6.57 -4.72 -21.51
CA ARG A 194 7.64 -5.33 -22.29
C ARG A 194 9.01 -5.04 -21.68
N ASP A 195 9.26 -3.80 -21.26
CA ASP A 195 10.53 -3.42 -20.62
C ASP A 195 10.73 -4.16 -19.28
N ILE A 196 9.66 -4.33 -18.49
CA ILE A 196 9.69 -5.11 -17.25
C ILE A 196 10.05 -6.57 -17.55
N VAL A 197 9.36 -7.20 -18.49
CA VAL A 197 9.60 -8.60 -18.88
C VAL A 197 11.02 -8.77 -19.43
N GLY A 198 11.46 -7.89 -20.32
CA GLY A 198 12.82 -7.91 -20.86
C GLY A 198 13.90 -7.76 -19.79
N SER A 199 13.67 -6.90 -18.79
CA SER A 199 14.60 -6.75 -17.65
C SER A 199 14.68 -8.01 -16.79
N LEU A 200 13.57 -8.74 -16.65
CA LEU A 200 13.48 -9.97 -15.85
C LEU A 200 14.01 -11.20 -16.60
N HIS A 201 13.88 -11.23 -17.93
CA HIS A 201 14.42 -12.29 -18.79
C HIS A 201 15.95 -12.39 -18.65
N HIS A 202 16.64 -11.29 -18.36
CA HIS A 202 18.08 -11.31 -18.16
C HIS A 202 18.52 -11.86 -16.79
N SER A 203 17.59 -11.98 -15.83
CA SER A 203 17.90 -12.25 -14.42
C SER A 203 17.17 -13.45 -13.79
N MET A 204 16.12 -14.00 -14.42
CA MET A 204 15.25 -15.03 -13.81
C MET A 204 15.04 -16.24 -14.73
N SER A 205 14.56 -17.35 -14.16
CA SER A 205 14.27 -18.60 -14.88
C SER A 205 13.11 -18.46 -15.88
N THR A 206 13.06 -19.36 -16.86
CA THR A 206 12.07 -19.38 -17.95
C THR A 206 10.61 -19.45 -17.48
N GLU A 207 10.34 -19.98 -16.29
CA GLU A 207 8.98 -20.01 -15.70
C GLU A 207 8.40 -18.62 -15.43
N PHE A 208 9.24 -17.60 -15.22
CA PHE A 208 8.80 -16.20 -15.08
C PHE A 208 8.49 -15.54 -16.42
N ILE A 209 9.05 -16.08 -17.51
CA ILE A 209 8.79 -15.64 -18.88
C ILE A 209 7.37 -16.04 -19.29
N ASP A 210 6.89 -17.20 -18.84
CA ASP A 210 5.51 -17.64 -19.08
C ASP A 210 4.45 -16.77 -18.34
N LEU A 211 4.85 -16.01 -17.33
CA LEU A 211 3.98 -15.13 -16.53
C LEU A 211 3.87 -13.71 -17.09
N GLY A 212 4.98 -13.21 -17.61
CA GLY A 212 5.02 -12.00 -18.41
C GLY A 212 4.73 -12.39 -19.84
N MET A 213 3.44 -12.60 -20.13
CA MET A 213 2.90 -13.02 -21.43
C MET A 213 3.89 -12.77 -22.57
N ASP A 214 4.31 -13.82 -23.29
CA ASP A 214 5.29 -13.68 -24.35
C ASP A 214 4.71 -12.83 -25.49
N PHE A 215 4.91 -11.52 -25.39
CA PHE A 215 4.44 -10.52 -26.33
C PHE A 215 5.26 -10.54 -27.63
N ASP A 216 6.24 -11.44 -27.78
CA ASP A 216 6.95 -11.65 -29.05
C ASP A 216 5.98 -11.96 -30.20
N GLY A 217 4.81 -12.54 -29.91
CA GLY A 217 3.72 -12.71 -30.88
C GLY A 217 2.81 -11.50 -31.12
N LEU A 218 2.82 -10.47 -30.26
CA LEU A 218 2.04 -9.23 -30.47
C LEU A 218 2.76 -8.19 -31.29
N ASN A 219 4.06 -8.36 -31.57
CA ASN A 219 4.73 -7.54 -32.58
C ASN A 219 4.10 -7.74 -33.97
N ASP A 220 3.48 -8.90 -34.21
CA ASP A 220 2.70 -9.20 -35.42
C ASP A 220 1.20 -8.85 -35.29
N GLY A 221 0.65 -8.76 -34.07
CA GLY A 221 -0.80 -8.65 -33.84
C GLY A 221 -1.32 -7.30 -33.34
N PHE A 222 -0.49 -6.50 -32.64
CA PHE A 222 -0.86 -5.19 -32.12
C PHE A 222 0.24 -4.19 -32.46
N ASP A 223 0.35 -3.84 -33.75
CA ASP A 223 1.19 -2.73 -34.17
C ASP A 223 0.61 -1.43 -33.59
N LEU A 224 1.19 -1.00 -32.46
CA LEU A 224 0.85 0.24 -31.76
C LEU A 224 0.89 1.42 -32.73
N GLY A 225 1.83 1.43 -33.69
CA GLY A 225 1.92 2.43 -34.74
C GLY A 225 0.76 2.37 -35.73
N SER A 226 0.33 1.17 -36.12
CA SER A 226 -0.86 0.97 -36.97
C SER A 226 -2.15 1.38 -36.27
N VAL A 227 -2.34 1.08 -34.99
CA VAL A 227 -3.52 1.51 -34.21
C VAL A 227 -3.62 3.04 -34.15
N PHE A 228 -2.49 3.74 -34.00
CA PHE A 228 -2.47 5.21 -34.09
C PHE A 228 -2.71 5.73 -35.51
N SER A 229 -2.21 5.04 -36.54
CA SER A 229 -2.45 5.43 -37.94
C SER A 229 -3.93 5.31 -38.35
N LEU A 230 -4.69 4.39 -37.74
CA LEU A 230 -6.12 4.20 -37.98
C LEU A 230 -6.98 5.38 -37.54
N PHE A 231 -6.56 6.10 -36.48
CA PHE A 231 -7.28 7.30 -36.01
C PHE A 231 -6.99 8.56 -36.83
N SER A 232 -6.13 8.48 -37.86
CA SER A 232 -5.76 9.59 -38.75
C SER A 232 -6.58 9.64 -40.06
N LEU A 233 -7.52 8.71 -40.30
CA LEU A 233 -8.22 8.57 -41.58
C LEU A 233 -9.74 8.85 -41.49
N SER A 234 -10.30 9.32 -42.61
CA SER A 234 -11.61 9.98 -42.79
C SER A 234 -12.87 9.11 -42.60
N SER A 235 -12.80 8.04 -41.80
CA SER A 235 -13.95 7.19 -41.43
C SER A 235 -13.82 6.67 -39.99
N ALA A 236 -14.00 7.58 -39.03
CA ALA A 236 -13.79 7.36 -37.59
C ALA A 236 -14.45 6.07 -37.03
N SER A 237 -15.67 5.73 -37.48
CA SER A 237 -16.39 4.51 -37.03
C SER A 237 -15.65 3.22 -37.42
N SER A 238 -15.23 3.06 -38.68
CA SER A 238 -14.52 1.85 -39.13
C SER A 238 -13.14 1.64 -38.45
N SER A 239 -12.54 2.71 -37.95
CA SER A 239 -11.29 2.65 -37.19
C SER A 239 -11.54 2.31 -35.73
N LEU A 240 -12.60 2.88 -35.12
CA LEU A 240 -13.03 2.52 -33.77
C LEU A 240 -13.37 1.03 -33.66
N ASP A 241 -14.11 0.46 -34.62
CA ASP A 241 -14.48 -0.97 -34.61
C ASP A 241 -13.24 -1.89 -34.72
N LYS A 242 -12.25 -1.51 -35.54
CA LYS A 242 -11.00 -2.26 -35.67
C LYS A 242 -10.18 -2.25 -34.38
N VAL A 243 -10.08 -1.08 -33.75
CA VAL A 243 -9.33 -0.93 -32.49
C VAL A 243 -10.08 -1.63 -31.35
N GLU A 244 -11.41 -1.56 -31.32
CA GLU A 244 -12.23 -2.32 -30.38
C GLU A 244 -11.96 -3.82 -30.50
N SER A 245 -12.11 -4.38 -31.71
CA SER A 245 -11.89 -5.80 -31.97
C SER A 245 -10.47 -6.23 -31.59
N CYS A 246 -9.48 -5.40 -31.87
CA CYS A 246 -8.09 -5.65 -31.53
C CYS A 246 -7.88 -5.70 -30.00
N VAL A 247 -8.30 -4.67 -29.27
CA VAL A 247 -8.18 -4.63 -27.80
C VAL A 247 -9.00 -5.77 -27.16
N GLU A 248 -10.22 -6.02 -27.65
CA GLU A 248 -11.10 -7.07 -27.14
C GLU A 248 -10.50 -8.46 -27.32
N SER A 249 -9.81 -8.72 -28.44
CA SER A 249 -9.11 -9.98 -28.68
C SER A 249 -7.95 -10.23 -27.70
N LEU A 250 -7.31 -9.18 -27.19
CA LEU A 250 -6.21 -9.28 -26.23
C LEU A 250 -6.68 -9.46 -24.79
N MET A 251 -7.86 -8.96 -24.43
CA MET A 251 -8.35 -8.96 -23.05
C MET A 251 -8.36 -10.36 -22.39
N PRO A 252 -8.80 -11.46 -23.05
CA PRO A 252 -8.75 -12.79 -22.47
C PRO A 252 -7.34 -13.27 -22.12
N ALA A 253 -6.34 -12.85 -22.90
CA ALA A 253 -4.94 -13.20 -22.64
C ALA A 253 -4.41 -12.37 -21.46
N LEU A 254 -4.68 -11.05 -21.44
CA LEU A 254 -4.28 -10.15 -20.34
C LEU A 254 -4.86 -10.61 -19.00
N LYS A 255 -6.15 -10.97 -18.97
CA LYS A 255 -6.82 -11.49 -17.77
C LYS A 255 -6.21 -12.81 -17.29
N ARG A 256 -5.85 -13.71 -18.21
CA ARG A 256 -5.15 -14.96 -17.87
C ARG A 256 -3.76 -14.68 -17.28
N ALA A 257 -2.98 -13.80 -17.89
CA ALA A 257 -1.66 -13.41 -17.37
C ALA A 257 -1.75 -12.75 -15.98
N ALA A 258 -2.73 -11.87 -15.77
CA ALA A 258 -2.99 -11.29 -14.45
C ALA A 258 -3.30 -12.36 -13.39
N SER A 259 -4.19 -13.30 -13.69
CA SER A 259 -4.52 -14.41 -12.78
C SER A 259 -3.34 -15.34 -12.50
N ASN A 260 -2.55 -15.70 -13.52
CA ASN A 260 -1.36 -16.53 -13.35
C ASN A 260 -0.30 -15.81 -12.49
N SER A 261 -0.04 -14.53 -12.76
CA SER A 261 0.90 -13.72 -12.00
C SER A 261 0.46 -13.47 -10.56
N GLU A 262 -0.85 -13.42 -10.29
CA GLU A 262 -1.40 -13.35 -8.94
C GLU A 262 -1.10 -14.63 -8.16
N ALA A 263 -1.35 -15.79 -8.76
CA ALA A 263 -1.05 -17.09 -8.15
C ALA A 263 0.44 -17.26 -7.85
N GLU A 264 1.31 -16.86 -8.78
CA GLU A 264 2.77 -16.92 -8.57
C GLU A 264 3.26 -15.91 -7.55
N TYR A 265 2.71 -14.70 -7.52
CA TYR A 265 2.98 -13.75 -6.45
C TYR A 265 2.59 -14.31 -5.08
N ALA A 266 1.42 -14.95 -4.98
CA ALA A 266 0.98 -15.60 -3.74
C ALA A 266 1.91 -16.73 -3.31
N ARG A 267 2.33 -17.60 -4.23
CA ARG A 267 3.29 -18.69 -3.96
C ARG A 267 4.65 -18.16 -3.51
N ALA A 268 5.22 -17.21 -4.25
CA ALA A 268 6.51 -16.60 -3.90
C ALA A 268 6.45 -15.89 -2.54
N LYS A 269 5.31 -15.26 -2.23
CA LYS A 269 5.07 -14.62 -0.93
C LYS A 269 5.03 -15.65 0.19
N GLU A 270 4.30 -16.74 0.02
CA GLU A 270 4.22 -17.83 0.99
C GLU A 270 5.58 -18.47 1.24
N GLU A 271 6.34 -18.76 0.18
CA GLU A 271 7.69 -19.31 0.27
C GLU A 271 8.64 -18.38 1.04
N PHE A 272 8.71 -17.11 0.65
CA PHE A 272 9.60 -16.12 1.27
C PHE A 272 9.33 -15.96 2.78
N PHE A 273 8.07 -15.74 3.16
CA PHE A 273 7.72 -15.59 4.58
C PHE A 273 7.80 -16.92 5.34
N GLY A 274 7.51 -18.05 4.69
CA GLY A 274 7.67 -19.38 5.26
C GLY A 274 9.12 -19.67 5.68
N LEU A 275 10.08 -19.38 4.79
CA LEU A 275 11.51 -19.53 5.08
C LEU A 275 11.98 -18.63 6.22
N LYS A 276 11.54 -17.37 6.24
CA LYS A 276 11.88 -16.42 7.30
C LYS A 276 11.33 -16.84 8.66
N ARG A 277 10.09 -17.37 8.70
CA ARG A 277 9.51 -17.94 9.92
C ARG A 277 10.33 -19.15 10.39
N GLN A 278 10.65 -20.08 9.49
CA GLN A 278 11.48 -21.25 9.82
C GLN A 278 12.84 -20.86 10.40
N ALA A 279 13.50 -19.84 9.85
CA ALA A 279 14.75 -19.31 10.38
C ALA A 279 14.62 -18.70 11.79
N CYS A 280 13.43 -18.18 12.14
CA CYS A 280 13.21 -17.42 13.37
C CYS A 280 12.52 -18.19 14.51
N ILE A 281 11.99 -19.40 14.28
CA ILE A 281 11.26 -20.19 15.30
C ILE A 281 12.08 -20.34 16.59
N GLN A 282 13.32 -20.82 16.47
CA GLN A 282 14.19 -21.06 17.63
C GLN A 282 14.51 -19.78 18.40
N VAL A 283 14.56 -18.64 17.71
CA VAL A 283 14.84 -17.35 18.33
C VAL A 283 13.63 -16.82 19.08
N TYR A 284 12.43 -17.03 18.57
CA TYR A 284 11.21 -16.73 19.29
C TYR A 284 11.11 -17.54 20.60
N GLU A 285 11.38 -18.85 20.53
CA GLU A 285 11.42 -19.73 21.71
C GLU A 285 12.50 -19.30 22.71
N LEU A 286 13.67 -18.89 22.23
CA LEU A 286 14.76 -18.37 23.07
C LEU A 286 14.34 -17.09 23.82
N LEU A 287 13.63 -16.16 23.16
CA LEU A 287 13.12 -14.96 23.81
C LEU A 287 12.15 -15.30 24.96
N LEU A 288 11.21 -16.21 24.71
CA LEU A 288 10.24 -16.66 25.72
C LEU A 288 10.93 -17.38 26.89
N THR A 289 11.93 -18.22 26.61
CA THR A 289 12.69 -18.95 27.65
C THR A 289 13.51 -18.03 28.54
N ASN A 290 13.82 -16.82 28.07
CA ASN A 290 14.55 -15.79 28.82
C ASN A 290 13.61 -14.71 29.38
N ASP A 291 12.32 -15.00 29.57
CA ASP A 291 11.31 -14.09 30.14
C ASP A 291 11.14 -12.78 29.36
N VAL A 292 11.42 -12.77 28.05
CA VAL A 292 11.17 -11.61 27.19
C VAL A 292 9.77 -11.73 26.57
N GLU A 293 8.82 -10.98 27.12
CA GLU A 293 7.44 -10.94 26.61
C GLU A 293 7.31 -10.20 25.26
N VAL A 294 7.24 -10.98 24.19
CA VAL A 294 6.95 -10.51 22.82
C VAL A 294 5.68 -11.21 22.33
N SER A 295 4.70 -10.45 21.85
CA SER A 295 3.53 -11.05 21.21
C SER A 295 3.93 -11.67 19.87
N VAL A 296 3.29 -12.78 19.51
CA VAL A 296 3.47 -13.45 18.20
C VAL A 296 3.33 -12.44 17.06
N THR A 297 2.29 -11.61 17.10
CA THR A 297 2.01 -10.59 16.09
C THR A 297 3.13 -9.56 15.92
N HIS A 298 3.75 -9.14 17.03
CA HIS A 298 4.86 -8.19 16.98
C HIS A 298 6.11 -8.86 16.39
N PHE A 299 6.40 -10.09 16.82
CA PHE A 299 7.53 -10.84 16.31
C PHE A 299 7.39 -11.13 14.80
N GLU A 300 6.24 -11.62 14.36
CA GLU A 300 5.94 -11.86 12.95
C GLU A 300 6.05 -10.58 12.12
N SER A 301 5.58 -9.44 12.63
CA SER A 301 5.74 -8.16 11.94
C SER A 301 7.21 -7.76 11.78
N ALA A 302 8.05 -8.01 12.78
CA ALA A 302 9.49 -7.75 12.69
C ALA A 302 10.18 -8.72 11.71
N VAL A 303 9.80 -9.99 11.74
CA VAL A 303 10.24 -10.98 10.74
C VAL A 303 9.86 -10.50 9.35
N ASP A 304 8.59 -10.17 9.11
CA ASP A 304 8.09 -9.81 7.79
C ASP A 304 8.74 -8.54 7.23
N SER A 305 8.99 -7.54 8.07
CA SER A 305 9.61 -6.26 7.68
C SER A 305 11.11 -6.36 7.34
N TYR A 306 11.82 -7.36 7.86
CA TYR A 306 13.25 -7.52 7.57
C TYR A 306 13.51 -7.90 6.11
N ARG A 307 14.38 -7.16 5.43
CA ARG A 307 14.90 -7.53 4.10
C ARG A 307 16.38 -7.81 4.18
N VAL A 308 16.81 -8.89 3.55
CA VAL A 308 18.23 -9.24 3.47
C VAL A 308 18.91 -8.23 2.55
N GLY A 309 20.07 -7.71 2.97
CA GLY A 309 20.88 -6.75 2.21
C GLY A 309 20.57 -5.27 2.45
N ASN A 310 19.58 -4.95 3.30
CA ASN A 310 19.27 -3.58 3.75
C ASN A 310 19.79 -3.29 5.18
#